data_AF-A0A226DKX9-F1
#
_entry.id   AF-A0A226DKX9-F1
#
_cell.length_a   1.000
_cell.length_b   1.000
_cell.length_c   1.000
_cell.angle_alpha   90.00
_cell.angle_beta   90.00
_cell.angle_gamma   90.00
#
_symmetry.space_group_name_H-M   'P 1'
#
loop_
_entity.id
_entity.type
_entity.pdbx_description
1 polymer ?
#
loop_
_entity_poly.entity_id
_entity_poly.type
_entity_poly.pdbx_seq_one_letter_code
_entity_poly.pdbx_strand_id
1 'polypeptide(L)'
;MPIISRKRKLMEEICEAAFIDIINSPTQADIIFDNAIDDVLTISTYRLSVPRLFVPKSDDWFRRILPNYSDDYFKKFMRVSRKDFTLILRMIENSNVFKSNSRQQLKVDQQLAITLHKLGHDGTGSGVSTTAALFGVGGGGTILKVVTRVLKAILELEKDWIRWPDETERLEIARNMVDQLPNCIGYIDGSHINLEEAPLDDPESYFTRKQRYAIQLQAVCDNNKMIRSIFVGYPGSVHDARVFANSEIGKNPEKFLDRCQWIGGDSAYKNTDYMITPFKNNASTGTTVERRRFNKYFSGFRVKIECCFGIIKETFGSLKEWRIRVDRSNGHTLACSWIRGCIILYNILKDSFTESEEINIEVDDDPRRKS
;
A
#
# COMPACT_ATOMS: atom_id res chain seq x y z
N MET A 1 12.62 -19.03 -34.87
CA MET A 1 11.62 -20.13 -34.80
C MET A 1 10.54 -19.74 -33.80
N PRO A 2 9.25 -19.72 -34.17
CA PRO A 2 8.19 -19.42 -33.22
C PRO A 2 8.13 -20.54 -32.19
N ILE A 3 8.14 -20.17 -30.90
CA ILE A 3 7.99 -21.11 -29.79
C ILE A 3 6.58 -21.70 -29.90
N ILE A 4 6.49 -22.97 -30.32
CA ILE A 4 5.23 -23.71 -30.34
C ILE A 4 4.68 -23.68 -28.91
N SER A 5 3.50 -23.10 -28.76
CA SER A 5 2.80 -23.06 -27.48
C SER A 5 2.64 -24.50 -26.97
N ARG A 6 3.00 -24.77 -25.70
CA ARG A 6 2.85 -26.08 -25.04
C ARG A 6 1.46 -26.70 -25.22
N LYS A 7 0.46 -25.84 -25.44
CA LYS A 7 -0.92 -26.20 -25.73
C LYS A 7 -1.15 -26.70 -27.17
N ARG A 8 -0.46 -26.13 -28.16
CA ARG A 8 -0.53 -26.62 -29.55
C ARG A 8 0.06 -28.03 -29.65
N LYS A 9 1.16 -28.27 -28.94
CA LYS A 9 1.75 -29.61 -28.81
C LYS A 9 0.77 -30.61 -28.18
N LEU A 10 0.06 -30.20 -27.12
CA LEU A 10 -0.96 -31.02 -26.47
C LEU A 10 -2.15 -31.34 -27.40
N MET A 11 -2.59 -30.36 -28.21
CA MET A 11 -3.66 -30.56 -29.19
C MET A 11 -3.23 -31.52 -30.30
N GLU A 12 -2.00 -31.38 -30.79
CA GLU A 12 -1.41 -32.29 -31.77
C GLU A 12 -1.30 -33.71 -31.18
N GLU A 13 -0.83 -33.86 -29.94
CA GLU A 13 -0.74 -35.15 -29.23
C GLU A 13 -2.13 -35.81 -29.02
N ILE A 14 -3.17 -35.03 -28.72
CA ILE A 14 -4.56 -35.54 -28.57
C ILE A 14 -5.12 -36.01 -29.92
N CYS A 15 -4.91 -35.22 -30.99
CA CYS A 15 -5.33 -35.61 -32.33
C CYS A 15 -4.59 -36.87 -32.82
N GLU A 16 -3.29 -36.99 -32.54
CA GLU A 16 -2.49 -38.17 -32.87
C GLU A 16 -2.95 -39.41 -32.10
N ALA A 17 -3.21 -39.28 -30.79
CA ALA A 17 -3.73 -40.38 -29.98
C ALA A 17 -5.11 -40.85 -30.45
N ALA A 18 -6.03 -39.92 -30.71
CA ALA A 18 -7.35 -40.23 -31.22
C ALA A 18 -7.30 -40.93 -32.59
N PHE A 19 -6.38 -40.52 -33.47
CA PHE A 19 -6.20 -41.14 -34.78
C PHE A 19 -5.70 -42.59 -34.67
N ILE A 20 -4.77 -42.86 -33.75
CA ILE A 20 -4.28 -44.22 -33.47
C ILE A 20 -5.41 -45.10 -32.93
N ASP A 21 -6.22 -44.58 -32.00
CA ASP A 21 -7.32 -45.32 -31.40
C ASP A 21 -8.44 -45.62 -32.41
N ILE A 22 -8.72 -44.71 -33.34
CA ILE A 22 -9.66 -44.93 -34.46
C ILE A 22 -9.16 -46.05 -35.38
N ILE A 23 -7.86 -46.09 -35.70
CA ILE A 23 -7.28 -47.16 -36.52
C ILE A 23 -7.40 -48.51 -35.83
N ASN A 24 -7.18 -48.55 -34.51
CA ASN A 24 -7.22 -49.79 -33.73
C ASN A 24 -8.65 -50.28 -33.45
N SER A 25 -9.64 -49.37 -33.38
CA SER A 25 -11.04 -49.69 -33.03
C SER A 25 -12.05 -48.99 -33.95
N PRO A 26 -12.12 -49.36 -35.24
CA PRO A 26 -12.93 -48.66 -36.24
C PRO A 26 -14.44 -48.68 -35.96
N THR A 27 -14.93 -49.66 -35.21
CA THR A 27 -16.34 -49.73 -34.80
C THR A 27 -16.75 -48.69 -33.74
N GLN A 28 -15.78 -48.02 -33.11
CA GLN A 28 -15.99 -46.96 -32.11
C GLN A 28 -15.49 -45.59 -32.61
N ALA A 29 -15.18 -45.46 -33.89
CA ALA A 29 -14.52 -44.28 -34.47
C ALA A 29 -15.27 -42.98 -34.17
N ASP A 30 -16.60 -42.98 -34.29
CA ASP A 30 -17.43 -41.78 -34.06
C ASP A 30 -17.35 -41.31 -32.59
N ILE A 31 -17.39 -42.24 -31.64
CA ILE A 31 -17.32 -41.93 -30.20
C ILE A 31 -15.93 -41.40 -29.83
N ILE A 32 -14.87 -41.99 -30.38
CA ILE A 32 -13.49 -41.57 -30.13
C ILE A 32 -13.26 -40.17 -30.73
N PHE A 33 -13.80 -39.91 -31.92
CA PHE A 33 -13.70 -38.61 -32.58
C PHE A 33 -14.45 -37.51 -31.81
N ASP A 34 -15.67 -37.79 -31.34
CA ASP A 34 -16.45 -36.85 -30.54
C ASP A 34 -15.77 -36.49 -29.21
N ASN A 35 -15.19 -37.49 -28.52
CA ASN A 35 -14.43 -37.25 -27.28
C ASN A 35 -13.17 -36.40 -27.55
N ALA A 36 -12.43 -36.70 -28.62
CA ALA A 36 -11.25 -35.93 -28.99
C ALA A 36 -11.62 -34.48 -29.35
N ILE A 37 -12.76 -34.27 -30.02
CA ILE A 37 -13.30 -32.93 -30.29
C ILE A 37 -13.66 -32.20 -29.00
N ASP A 38 -14.31 -32.86 -28.04
CA ASP A 38 -14.67 -32.24 -26.75
C ASP A 38 -13.43 -31.87 -25.92
N ASP A 39 -12.40 -32.72 -25.91
CA ASP A 39 -11.10 -32.42 -25.28
C ASP A 39 -10.40 -31.24 -25.95
N VAL A 40 -10.36 -31.23 -27.30
CA VAL A 40 -9.79 -30.15 -28.12
C VAL A 40 -10.56 -28.84 -27.88
N LEU A 41 -11.89 -28.90 -27.82
CA LEU A 41 -12.75 -27.75 -27.54
C LEU A 41 -12.54 -27.24 -26.12
N THR A 42 -12.54 -28.12 -25.13
CA THR A 42 -12.26 -27.80 -23.73
C THR A 42 -10.90 -27.12 -23.61
N ILE A 43 -9.86 -27.71 -24.20
CA ILE A 43 -8.54 -27.10 -24.26
C ILE A 43 -8.63 -25.74 -24.97
N SER A 44 -9.34 -25.61 -26.09
CA SER A 44 -9.51 -24.36 -26.83
C SER A 44 -10.28 -23.25 -26.06
N THR A 45 -11.12 -23.59 -25.09
CA THR A 45 -11.78 -22.59 -24.23
C THR A 45 -10.83 -22.02 -23.16
N TYR A 46 -9.77 -22.73 -22.78
CA TYR A 46 -8.74 -22.17 -21.91
C TYR A 46 -8.01 -21.00 -22.60
N ARG A 47 -7.78 -19.92 -21.86
CA ARG A 47 -7.22 -18.58 -22.20
C ARG A 47 -5.99 -18.48 -23.14
N LEU A 48 -5.42 -19.58 -23.61
CA LEU A 48 -4.17 -19.70 -24.37
C LEU A 48 -4.33 -19.97 -25.88
N SER A 49 -5.56 -20.01 -26.43
CA SER A 49 -5.85 -20.36 -27.85
C SER A 49 -5.92 -19.17 -28.79
N VAL A 50 -6.06 -17.95 -28.26
CA VAL A 50 -6.08 -16.75 -29.08
C VAL A 50 -4.63 -16.40 -29.42
N PRO A 51 -4.26 -16.19 -30.70
CA PRO A 51 -2.97 -15.64 -31.06
C PRO A 51 -2.72 -14.40 -30.22
N ARG A 52 -1.53 -14.27 -29.62
CA ARG A 52 -1.17 -13.02 -28.94
C ARG A 52 -1.13 -11.93 -30.00
N LEU A 53 -2.22 -11.16 -30.11
CA LEU A 53 -2.24 -9.96 -30.91
C LEU A 53 -1.08 -9.10 -30.42
N PHE A 54 -0.17 -8.77 -31.34
CA PHE A 54 0.92 -7.86 -31.03
C PHE A 54 0.31 -6.51 -30.70
N VAL A 55 0.34 -6.14 -29.42
CA VAL A 55 -0.06 -4.80 -28.99
C VAL A 55 1.16 -3.91 -29.17
N PRO A 56 1.10 -2.86 -30.02
CA PRO A 56 2.17 -1.87 -30.12
C PRO A 56 2.45 -1.27 -28.74
N LYS A 57 3.73 -1.13 -28.41
CA LYS A 57 4.20 -0.57 -27.13
C LYS A 57 5.12 0.60 -27.43
N SER A 58 4.91 1.69 -26.71
CA SER A 58 5.78 2.86 -26.76
C SER A 58 6.17 3.24 -25.35
N ASP A 59 7.47 3.35 -25.10
CA ASP A 59 8.01 3.93 -23.87
C ASP A 59 8.45 5.40 -24.06
N ASP A 60 8.08 6.00 -25.21
CA ASP A 60 8.39 7.38 -25.57
C ASP A 60 7.85 8.37 -24.54
N TRP A 61 6.65 8.11 -24.00
CA TRP A 61 6.10 8.95 -22.94
C TRP A 61 6.99 8.97 -21.69
N PHE A 62 7.45 7.81 -21.23
CA PHE A 62 8.32 7.73 -20.06
C PHE A 62 9.71 8.33 -20.31
N ARG A 63 10.29 8.10 -21.50
CA ARG A 63 11.67 8.51 -21.80
C ARG A 63 11.82 9.94 -22.29
N ARG A 64 10.82 10.48 -22.99
CA ARG A 64 10.90 11.78 -23.66
C ARG A 64 9.88 12.78 -23.16
N ILE A 65 8.69 12.35 -22.75
CA ILE A 65 7.63 13.27 -22.33
C ILE A 65 7.75 13.57 -20.83
N LEU A 66 7.78 12.55 -19.98
CA LEU A 66 7.84 12.69 -18.52
C LEU A 66 9.05 13.53 -18.03
N PRO A 67 10.26 13.42 -18.60
CA PRO A 67 11.38 14.26 -18.21
C PRO A 67 11.20 15.74 -18.55
N ASN A 68 10.42 16.05 -19.59
CA ASN A 68 10.20 17.41 -20.08
C ASN A 68 8.98 18.09 -19.45
N TYR A 69 8.19 17.39 -18.64
CA TYR A 69 7.13 18.03 -17.87
C TYR A 69 7.72 18.92 -16.76
N SER A 70 7.00 20.02 -16.47
CA SER A 70 7.27 20.82 -15.28
C SER A 70 7.07 20.00 -14.01
N ASP A 71 7.69 20.42 -12.90
CA ASP A 71 7.64 19.69 -11.64
C ASP A 71 6.21 19.50 -11.12
N ASP A 72 5.30 20.46 -11.34
CA ASP A 72 3.88 20.33 -11.00
C ASP A 72 3.19 19.23 -11.82
N TYR A 73 3.47 19.15 -13.12
CA TYR A 73 2.92 18.10 -13.96
C TYR A 73 3.52 16.73 -13.62
N PHE A 74 4.83 16.66 -13.37
CA PHE A 74 5.49 15.45 -12.89
C PHE A 74 4.82 14.95 -11.59
N LYS A 75 4.58 15.84 -10.62
CA LYS A 75 3.93 15.52 -9.35
C LYS A 75 2.49 15.06 -9.54
N LYS A 76 1.74 15.55 -10.53
CA LYS A 76 0.40 15.02 -10.83
C LYS A 76 0.43 13.54 -11.25
N PHE A 77 1.40 13.15 -12.07
CA PHE A 77 1.53 11.76 -12.56
C PHE A 77 2.20 10.83 -11.54
N MET A 78 3.23 11.28 -10.84
CA MET A 78 4.00 10.43 -9.90
C MET A 78 3.54 10.55 -8.45
N ARG A 79 2.73 11.57 -8.12
CA ARG A 79 2.33 11.96 -6.75
C ARG A 79 3.46 12.35 -5.80
N VAL A 80 4.69 12.35 -6.29
CA VAL A 80 5.91 12.77 -5.59
C VAL A 80 6.66 13.82 -6.43
N SER A 81 7.47 14.65 -5.80
CA SER A 81 8.30 15.60 -6.55
C SER A 81 9.43 14.88 -7.30
N ARG A 82 10.07 15.54 -8.27
CA ARG A 82 11.22 14.96 -8.99
C ARG A 82 12.42 14.73 -8.07
N LYS A 83 12.59 15.60 -7.05
CA LYS A 83 13.61 15.45 -6.01
C LYS A 83 13.36 14.18 -5.20
N ASP A 84 12.13 14.01 -4.69
CA ASP A 84 11.75 12.82 -3.92
C ASP A 84 11.83 11.54 -4.74
N PHE A 85 11.42 11.59 -6.01
CA PHE A 85 11.56 10.46 -6.93
C PHE A 85 13.02 9.99 -7.01
N THR A 86 13.94 10.94 -7.13
CA THR A 86 15.38 10.65 -7.21
C THR A 86 15.91 10.12 -5.88
N LEU A 87 15.43 10.66 -4.75
CA LEU A 87 15.76 10.18 -3.41
C LEU A 87 15.33 8.72 -3.22
N ILE A 88 14.07 8.41 -3.49
CA ILE A 88 13.51 7.05 -3.38
C ILE A 88 14.26 6.09 -4.32
N LEU A 89 14.58 6.53 -5.55
CA LEU A 89 15.34 5.72 -6.50
C LEU A 89 16.70 5.32 -5.94
N ARG A 90 17.45 6.26 -5.37
CA ARG A 90 18.77 6.00 -4.76
C ARG A 90 18.68 5.04 -3.57
N MET A 91 17.60 5.10 -2.79
CA MET A 91 17.40 4.21 -1.66
C MET A 91 17.17 2.75 -2.09
N ILE A 92 16.51 2.52 -3.23
CA ILE A 92 16.10 1.17 -3.65
C ILE A 92 17.00 0.56 -4.74
N GLU A 93 17.76 1.36 -5.50
CA GLU A 93 18.47 0.90 -6.70
C GLU A 93 19.43 -0.27 -6.48
N ASN A 94 20.03 -0.33 -5.28
CA ASN A 94 21.03 -1.35 -4.93
C ASN A 94 20.42 -2.62 -4.31
N SER A 95 19.09 -2.66 -4.10
CA SER A 95 18.40 -3.81 -3.53
C SER A 95 18.62 -5.07 -4.38
N ASN A 96 18.85 -6.20 -3.70
CA ASN A 96 19.07 -7.49 -4.35
C ASN A 96 17.85 -7.96 -5.15
N VAL A 97 16.68 -7.41 -4.85
CA VAL A 97 15.42 -7.67 -5.54
C VAL A 97 15.49 -7.29 -7.04
N PHE A 98 16.38 -6.37 -7.43
CA PHE A 98 16.61 -5.96 -8.82
C PHE A 98 17.75 -6.70 -9.52
N LYS A 99 18.52 -7.53 -8.81
CA LYS A 99 19.65 -8.30 -9.36
C LYS A 99 19.15 -9.66 -9.88
N SER A 100 18.47 -9.66 -11.04
CA SER A 100 18.01 -10.91 -11.69
C SER A 100 19.00 -11.40 -12.75
N ASN A 101 19.43 -12.67 -12.63
CA ASN A 101 20.24 -13.36 -13.65
C ASN A 101 19.42 -13.89 -14.84
N SER A 102 18.09 -13.72 -14.84
CA SER A 102 17.22 -14.24 -15.89
C SER A 102 16.34 -13.15 -16.51
N ARG A 103 16.46 -13.03 -17.84
CA ARG A 103 15.75 -12.12 -18.78
C ARG A 103 15.96 -10.62 -18.53
N GLN A 104 15.85 -9.87 -19.63
CA GLN A 104 15.97 -8.41 -19.68
C GLN A 104 14.88 -7.78 -18.80
N GLN A 105 15.28 -7.24 -17.64
CA GLN A 105 14.41 -6.55 -16.71
C GLN A 105 14.26 -5.07 -17.12
N LEU A 106 13.12 -4.45 -16.79
CA LEU A 106 12.98 -3.00 -16.90
C LEU A 106 13.98 -2.30 -15.96
N LYS A 107 14.45 -1.12 -16.34
CA LYS A 107 15.31 -0.32 -15.46
C LYS A 107 14.56 0.05 -14.16
N VAL A 108 15.31 0.26 -13.07
CA VAL A 108 14.74 0.49 -11.73
C VAL A 108 13.91 1.78 -11.68
N ASP A 109 14.36 2.83 -12.35
CA ASP A 109 13.63 4.10 -12.53
C ASP A 109 12.25 3.89 -13.16
N GLN A 110 12.17 3.11 -14.24
CA GLN A 110 10.91 2.79 -14.90
C GLN A 110 10.01 1.94 -14.02
N GLN A 111 10.58 0.98 -13.27
CA GLN A 111 9.82 0.16 -12.31
C GLN A 111 9.24 1.01 -11.17
N LEU A 112 10.03 1.95 -10.65
CA LEU A 112 9.61 2.89 -9.61
C LEU A 112 8.51 3.81 -10.14
N ALA A 113 8.65 4.38 -11.34
CA ALA A 113 7.64 5.25 -11.94
C ALA A 113 6.30 4.54 -12.17
N ILE A 114 6.32 3.30 -12.68
CA ILE A 114 5.11 2.47 -12.81
C ILE A 114 4.46 2.25 -11.43
N THR A 115 5.28 1.99 -10.41
CA THR A 115 4.81 1.73 -9.06
C THR A 115 4.17 2.97 -8.45
N LEU A 116 4.86 4.11 -8.43
CA LEU A 116 4.34 5.37 -7.90
C LEU A 116 3.07 5.82 -8.62
N HIS A 117 3.02 5.70 -9.95
CA HIS A 117 1.80 5.97 -10.70
C HIS A 117 0.64 5.07 -10.26
N LYS A 118 0.90 3.79 -9.95
CA LYS A 118 -0.10 2.86 -9.42
C LYS A 118 -0.53 3.16 -7.98
N LEU A 119 0.41 3.51 -7.11
CA LEU A 119 0.10 3.87 -5.72
C LEU A 119 -0.73 5.16 -5.68
N GLY A 120 -0.39 6.12 -6.55
CA GLY A 120 -0.89 7.48 -6.55
C GLY A 120 -2.28 7.69 -7.16
N HIS A 121 -2.76 6.76 -7.98
CA HIS A 121 -4.03 6.90 -8.69
C HIS A 121 -5.07 5.89 -8.20
N ASP A 122 -6.32 6.33 -8.16
CA ASP A 122 -7.52 5.52 -8.02
C ASP A 122 -8.30 5.46 -9.36
N GLY A 123 -9.45 4.78 -9.37
CA GLY A 123 -10.34 4.82 -10.52
C GLY A 123 -9.75 4.25 -11.82
N THR A 124 -10.15 4.83 -12.94
CA THR A 124 -9.67 4.49 -14.29
C THR A 124 -8.18 4.79 -14.51
N GLY A 125 -7.63 5.77 -13.78
CA GLY A 125 -6.19 6.10 -13.80
C GLY A 125 -5.32 4.98 -13.21
N SER A 126 -5.88 4.20 -12.28
CA SER A 126 -5.26 3.01 -11.71
C SER A 126 -5.46 1.73 -12.54
N GLY A 127 -6.06 1.81 -13.73
CA GLY A 127 -6.32 0.65 -14.59
C GLY A 127 -5.02 0.00 -15.10
N VAL A 128 -4.93 -1.34 -15.08
CA VAL A 128 -3.76 -2.09 -15.59
C VAL A 128 -3.49 -1.75 -17.05
N SER A 129 -4.54 -1.69 -17.87
CA SER A 129 -4.43 -1.34 -19.30
C SER A 129 -3.93 0.09 -19.52
N THR A 130 -4.45 1.06 -18.76
CA THR A 130 -4.04 2.47 -18.85
C THR A 130 -2.56 2.64 -18.52
N THR A 131 -2.11 2.06 -17.39
CA THR A 131 -0.69 2.10 -17.00
C THR A 131 0.18 1.35 -18.02
N ALA A 132 -0.31 0.26 -18.59
CA ALA A 132 0.44 -0.51 -19.57
C ALA A 132 0.69 0.28 -20.86
N ALA A 133 -0.34 0.99 -21.34
CA ALA A 133 -0.26 1.85 -22.51
C ALA A 133 0.70 3.01 -22.28
N LEU A 134 0.62 3.67 -21.11
CA LEU A 134 1.43 4.85 -20.79
C LEU A 134 2.93 4.55 -20.69
N PHE A 135 3.30 3.40 -20.11
CA PHE A 135 4.69 3.02 -19.90
C PHE A 135 5.24 2.03 -20.94
N GLY A 136 4.46 1.66 -21.95
CA GLY A 136 4.88 0.71 -22.99
C GLY A 136 5.14 -0.71 -22.47
N VAL A 137 4.44 -1.15 -21.42
CA VAL A 137 4.63 -2.47 -20.80
C VAL A 137 3.51 -3.44 -21.14
N GLY A 138 3.71 -4.74 -20.91
CA GLY A 138 2.66 -5.74 -21.18
C GLY A 138 1.51 -5.63 -20.18
N GLY A 139 0.29 -5.33 -20.64
CA GLY A 139 -0.92 -5.12 -19.82
C GLY A 139 -1.51 -6.33 -19.09
N GLY A 140 -0.78 -7.44 -19.03
CA GLY A 140 -1.11 -8.58 -18.15
C GLY A 140 -0.41 -8.46 -16.79
N GLY A 141 0.08 -9.58 -16.25
CA GLY A 141 0.75 -9.64 -14.94
C GLY A 141 2.09 -8.91 -14.82
N THR A 142 2.57 -8.19 -15.86
CA THR A 142 3.86 -7.47 -15.81
C THR A 142 3.83 -6.36 -14.77
N ILE A 143 2.73 -5.57 -14.74
CA ILE A 143 2.60 -4.44 -13.83
C ILE A 143 2.58 -4.91 -12.38
N LEU A 144 1.75 -5.90 -12.04
CA LEU A 144 1.72 -6.45 -10.68
C LEU A 144 3.08 -7.00 -10.27
N LYS A 145 3.80 -7.67 -11.18
CA LYS A 145 5.17 -8.16 -10.91
C LYS A 145 6.15 -7.03 -10.62
N VAL A 146 6.09 -5.94 -11.40
CA VAL A 146 6.91 -4.74 -11.20
C VAL A 146 6.58 -4.09 -9.86
N VAL A 147 5.30 -3.85 -9.58
CA VAL A 147 4.86 -3.22 -8.33
C VAL A 147 5.25 -4.07 -7.12
N THR A 148 4.97 -5.38 -7.15
CA THR A 148 5.35 -6.30 -6.06
C THR A 148 6.86 -6.28 -5.82
N ARG A 149 7.65 -6.16 -6.89
CA ARG A 149 9.10 -6.10 -6.80
C ARG A 149 9.58 -4.81 -6.13
N VAL A 150 9.06 -3.66 -6.55
CA VAL A 150 9.41 -2.37 -5.96
C VAL A 150 8.92 -2.28 -4.52
N LEU A 151 7.72 -2.77 -4.22
CA LEU A 151 7.22 -2.85 -2.85
C LEU A 151 8.14 -3.68 -1.95
N LYS A 152 8.66 -4.81 -2.42
CA LYS A 152 9.65 -5.60 -1.65
C LYS A 152 10.89 -4.78 -1.30
N ALA A 153 11.44 -4.02 -2.25
CA ALA A 153 12.59 -3.16 -2.00
C ALA A 153 12.25 -2.01 -1.04
N ILE A 154 11.05 -1.42 -1.13
CA ILE A 154 10.60 -0.37 -0.20
C ILE A 154 10.40 -0.93 1.22
N LEU A 155 9.86 -2.15 1.34
CA LEU A 155 9.67 -2.82 2.64
C LEU A 155 10.99 -3.14 3.35
N GLU A 156 12.11 -3.27 2.62
CA GLU A 156 13.44 -3.41 3.23
C GLU A 156 13.81 -2.17 4.07
N LEU A 157 13.27 -0.99 3.71
CA LEU A 157 13.48 0.29 4.40
C LEU A 157 12.57 0.49 5.62
N GLU A 158 11.62 -0.41 5.88
CA GLU A 158 10.58 -0.20 6.89
C GLU A 158 11.14 0.05 8.29
N LYS A 159 12.23 -0.65 8.66
CA LYS A 159 12.84 -0.51 9.99
C LYS A 159 13.50 0.85 10.20
N ASP A 160 13.93 1.50 9.12
CA ASP A 160 14.61 2.79 9.18
C ASP A 160 13.58 3.93 9.27
N TRP A 161 12.46 3.79 8.54
CA TRP A 161 11.44 4.83 8.39
C TRP A 161 10.25 4.69 9.33
N ILE A 162 9.93 3.48 9.80
CA ILE A 162 8.86 3.21 10.75
C ILE A 162 9.49 2.55 11.97
N ARG A 163 10.13 3.40 12.80
CA ARG A 163 10.68 3.00 14.09
C ARG A 163 9.97 3.73 15.22
N TRP A 164 9.86 3.03 16.33
CA TRP A 164 9.45 3.64 17.57
C TRP A 164 10.54 4.60 18.05
N PRO A 165 10.20 5.82 18.49
CA PRO A 165 11.19 6.79 18.97
C PRO A 165 11.97 6.23 20.16
N ASP A 166 13.28 6.51 20.19
CA ASP A 166 14.13 6.20 21.33
C ASP A 166 13.80 7.09 22.54
N GLU A 167 14.46 6.86 23.67
CA GLU A 167 14.18 7.59 24.91
C GLU A 167 14.38 9.12 24.73
N THR A 168 15.42 9.52 24.02
CA THR A 168 15.71 10.94 23.76
C THR A 168 14.66 11.59 22.87
N GLU A 169 14.28 10.95 21.77
CA GLU A 169 13.21 11.40 20.88
C GLU A 169 11.86 11.43 21.61
N ARG A 170 11.55 10.43 22.45
CA ARG A 170 10.32 10.43 23.25
C ARG A 170 10.25 11.60 24.20
N LEU A 171 11.35 11.93 24.87
CA LEU A 171 11.42 13.09 25.76
C LEU A 171 11.22 14.41 24.99
N GLU A 172 11.75 14.52 23.78
CA GLU A 172 11.55 15.68 22.92
C GLU A 172 10.09 15.80 22.44
N ILE A 173 9.51 14.70 21.96
CA ILE A 173 8.10 14.63 21.56
C ILE A 173 7.19 15.02 22.73
N ALA A 174 7.47 14.50 23.93
CA ALA A 174 6.75 14.85 25.15
C ALA A 174 6.90 16.33 25.50
N ARG A 175 8.13 16.88 25.46
CA ARG A 175 8.42 18.31 25.70
C ARG A 175 7.64 19.22 24.78
N ASN A 176 7.60 18.89 23.49
CA ASN A 176 6.84 19.64 22.48
C ASN A 176 5.32 19.62 22.72
N MET A 177 4.83 18.73 23.59
CA MET A 177 3.44 18.63 24.00
C MET A 177 3.17 19.01 25.45
N VAL A 178 4.15 19.47 26.22
CA VAL A 178 3.96 19.75 27.67
C VAL A 178 2.81 20.72 27.93
N ASP A 179 2.74 21.80 27.15
CA ASP A 179 1.69 22.82 27.28
C ASP A 179 0.30 22.31 26.84
N GLN A 180 0.27 21.18 26.15
CA GLN A 180 -0.91 20.64 25.50
C GLN A 180 -1.39 19.34 26.16
N LEU A 181 -0.64 18.27 25.96
CA LEU A 181 -0.87 16.95 26.51
C LEU A 181 0.46 16.43 27.10
N PRO A 182 0.71 16.67 28.40
CA PRO A 182 1.98 16.35 29.00
C PRO A 182 2.27 14.84 28.92
N ASN A 183 3.51 14.51 28.56
CA ASN A 183 4.01 13.14 28.39
C ASN A 183 3.30 12.31 27.29
N CYS A 184 2.56 12.95 26.39
CA CYS A 184 1.98 12.28 25.23
C CYS A 184 3.05 12.02 24.17
N ILE A 185 3.25 10.75 23.80
CA ILE A 185 4.24 10.32 22.80
C ILE A 185 3.63 10.20 21.40
N GLY A 186 2.29 10.16 21.29
CA GLY A 186 1.61 10.16 20.01
C GLY A 186 0.14 9.78 20.10
N TYR A 187 -0.50 9.69 18.95
CA TYR A 187 -1.92 9.36 18.81
C TYR A 187 -2.07 8.08 18.02
N ILE A 188 -3.00 7.23 18.44
CA ILE A 188 -3.33 5.98 17.76
C ILE A 188 -4.75 6.05 17.22
N ASP A 189 -4.90 5.61 15.97
CA ASP A 189 -6.21 5.47 15.36
C ASP A 189 -6.20 4.40 14.26
N GLY A 190 -7.40 3.90 13.95
CA GLY A 190 -7.66 2.94 12.90
C GLY A 190 -8.19 3.60 11.63
N SER A 191 -7.66 3.22 10.48
CA SER A 191 -8.15 3.60 9.16
C SER A 191 -8.58 2.35 8.37
N HIS A 192 -9.73 2.45 7.72
CA HIS A 192 -10.21 1.40 6.83
C HIS A 192 -9.73 1.71 5.40
N ILE A 193 -9.11 0.73 4.76
CA ILE A 193 -8.74 0.73 3.34
C ILE A 193 -9.81 -0.07 2.60
N ASN A 194 -10.66 0.62 1.84
CA ASN A 194 -11.81 -0.01 1.18
C ASN A 194 -11.35 -0.89 0.02
N LEU A 195 -11.98 -2.05 -0.13
CA LEU A 195 -11.84 -2.93 -1.28
C LEU A 195 -13.01 -2.66 -2.24
N GLU A 196 -12.72 -2.53 -3.54
CA GLU A 196 -13.74 -2.34 -4.59
C GLU A 196 -14.63 -3.59 -4.72
N GLU A 197 -13.99 -4.76 -4.64
CA GLU A 197 -14.66 -6.05 -4.77
C GLU A 197 -14.62 -6.83 -3.46
N ALA A 198 -15.63 -7.66 -3.25
CA ALA A 198 -15.63 -8.64 -2.17
C ALA A 198 -14.41 -9.57 -2.31
N PRO A 199 -13.69 -9.87 -1.22
CA PRO A 199 -12.69 -10.93 -1.21
C PRO A 199 -13.30 -12.26 -1.66
N LEU A 200 -12.50 -13.07 -2.37
CA LEU A 200 -12.96 -14.38 -2.84
C LEU A 200 -13.15 -15.37 -1.67
N ASP A 201 -12.34 -15.23 -0.62
CA ASP A 201 -12.44 -16.03 0.60
C ASP A 201 -12.93 -15.18 1.76
N ASP A 202 -13.88 -15.71 2.52
CA ASP A 202 -14.43 -15.13 3.75
C ASP A 202 -14.81 -13.63 3.64
N PRO A 203 -15.66 -13.26 2.65
CA PRO A 203 -16.03 -11.85 2.43
C PRO A 203 -16.72 -11.21 3.64
N GLU A 204 -17.44 -12.00 4.44
CA GLU A 204 -18.13 -11.55 5.66
C GLU A 204 -17.17 -10.93 6.67
N SER A 205 -16.00 -11.54 6.88
CA SER A 205 -14.98 -11.00 7.80
C SER A 205 -14.45 -9.63 7.37
N TYR A 206 -14.40 -9.34 6.07
CA TYR A 206 -13.95 -8.03 5.58
C TYR A 206 -15.06 -6.99 5.54
N PHE A 207 -16.32 -7.40 5.74
CA PHE A 207 -17.46 -6.51 5.68
C PHE A 207 -17.56 -5.65 6.94
N THR A 208 -17.42 -4.35 6.76
CA THR A 208 -17.45 -3.36 7.84
C THR A 208 -18.89 -3.00 8.22
N ARG A 209 -19.07 -2.42 9.41
CA ARG A 209 -20.34 -1.80 9.84
C ARG A 209 -20.85 -0.70 8.88
N LYS A 210 -19.96 -0.13 8.07
CA LYS A 210 -20.28 0.89 7.05
C LYS A 210 -20.71 0.27 5.71
N GLN A 211 -21.04 -1.02 5.68
CA GLN A 211 -21.48 -1.76 4.50
C GLN A 211 -20.47 -1.72 3.34
N ARG A 212 -19.18 -1.78 3.67
CA ARG A 212 -18.07 -1.83 2.70
C ARG A 212 -17.08 -2.91 3.10
N TYR A 213 -16.44 -3.54 2.13
CA TYR A 213 -15.30 -4.42 2.39
C TYR A 213 -14.06 -3.58 2.67
N ALA A 214 -13.28 -3.91 3.70
CA ALA A 214 -12.07 -3.17 4.01
C ALA A 214 -11.00 -4.01 4.72
N ILE A 215 -9.76 -3.57 4.60
CA ILE A 215 -8.63 -4.00 5.43
C ILE A 215 -8.32 -2.87 6.42
N GLN A 216 -8.07 -3.24 7.67
CA GLN A 216 -7.77 -2.30 8.73
C GLN A 216 -6.28 -2.00 8.79
N LEU A 217 -5.97 -0.70 8.88
CA LEU A 217 -4.66 -0.14 9.18
C LEU A 217 -4.78 0.56 10.53
N GLN A 218 -4.03 0.12 11.53
CA GLN A 218 -3.84 0.89 12.76
C GLN A 218 -2.47 1.54 12.71
N ALA A 219 -2.37 2.82 13.06
CA ALA A 219 -1.10 3.52 13.09
C ALA A 219 -0.98 4.39 14.33
N VAL A 220 0.25 4.54 14.83
CA VAL A 220 0.61 5.53 15.83
C VAL A 220 1.38 6.65 15.13
N CYS A 221 0.90 7.87 15.32
CA CYS A 221 1.44 9.07 14.72
C CYS A 221 1.93 10.01 15.81
N ASP A 222 3.11 10.58 15.64
CA ASP A 222 3.60 11.61 16.55
C ASP A 222 3.01 13.00 16.21
N ASN A 223 3.50 13.99 16.92
CA ASN A 223 3.03 15.38 16.85
C ASN A 223 3.39 16.07 15.54
N ASN A 224 4.47 15.62 14.90
CA ASN A 224 4.98 16.11 13.62
C ASN A 224 4.34 15.38 12.42
N LYS A 225 3.33 14.55 12.71
CA LYS A 225 2.63 13.71 11.74
C LYS A 225 3.50 12.57 11.17
N MET A 226 4.59 12.19 11.84
CA MET A 226 5.39 11.03 11.45
C MET A 226 4.76 9.76 12.00
N ILE A 227 4.66 8.73 11.16
CA ILE A 227 4.14 7.43 11.58
C ILE A 227 5.24 6.66 12.29
N ARG A 228 5.05 6.36 13.58
CA ARG A 228 6.04 5.69 14.44
C ARG A 228 5.80 4.19 14.59
N SER A 229 4.57 3.74 14.34
CA SER A 229 4.22 2.33 14.39
C SER A 229 2.99 2.06 13.53
N ILE A 230 2.95 0.90 12.89
CA ILE A 230 1.80 0.44 12.10
C ILE A 230 1.47 -1.01 12.40
N PHE A 231 0.19 -1.33 12.28
CA PHE A 231 -0.30 -2.69 12.36
C PHE A 231 -1.41 -2.89 11.31
N VAL A 232 -1.16 -3.78 10.35
CA VAL A 232 -1.97 -3.95 9.14
C VAL A 232 -2.33 -5.42 8.97
N GLY A 233 -3.52 -5.68 8.42
CA GLY A 233 -3.92 -7.01 7.96
C GLY A 233 -5.14 -7.58 8.68
N TYR A 234 -5.73 -6.86 9.62
CA TYR A 234 -7.00 -7.28 10.19
C TYR A 234 -8.16 -7.02 9.21
N PRO A 235 -9.12 -7.97 9.09
CA PRO A 235 -10.35 -7.74 8.35
C PRO A 235 -11.17 -6.58 8.94
N GLY A 236 -11.88 -5.83 8.09
CA GLY A 236 -12.61 -4.63 8.49
C GLY A 236 -13.78 -4.82 9.48
N SER A 237 -14.20 -6.07 9.75
CA SER A 237 -15.18 -6.34 10.81
C SER A 237 -14.61 -6.21 12.24
N VAL A 238 -13.28 -6.26 12.38
CA VAL A 238 -12.61 -6.32 13.68
C VAL A 238 -12.55 -4.94 14.34
N HIS A 239 -12.85 -4.87 15.64
CA HIS A 239 -12.78 -3.61 16.39
C HIS A 239 -11.34 -3.14 16.61
N ASP A 240 -11.12 -1.83 16.48
CA ASP A 240 -9.81 -1.19 16.67
C ASP A 240 -9.15 -1.55 18.00
N ALA A 241 -9.94 -1.67 19.07
CA ALA A 241 -9.46 -2.10 20.39
C ALA A 241 -8.89 -3.53 20.39
N ARG A 242 -9.49 -4.44 19.62
CA ARG A 242 -9.01 -5.82 19.48
C ARG A 242 -7.76 -5.88 18.61
N VAL A 243 -7.66 -5.03 17.60
CA VAL A 243 -6.43 -4.88 16.80
C VAL A 243 -5.30 -4.36 17.68
N PHE A 244 -5.56 -3.33 18.48
CA PHE A 244 -4.55 -2.78 19.41
C PHE A 244 -4.09 -3.80 20.44
N ALA A 245 -5.01 -4.53 21.07
CA ALA A 245 -4.66 -5.58 22.03
C ALA A 245 -3.78 -6.69 21.43
N ASN A 246 -3.79 -6.86 20.11
CA ASN A 246 -2.94 -7.82 19.39
C ASN A 246 -1.63 -7.23 18.87
N SER A 247 -1.51 -5.90 18.78
CA SER A 247 -0.30 -5.20 18.39
C SER A 247 0.82 -5.36 19.43
N GLU A 248 2.08 -5.15 19.05
CA GLU A 248 3.22 -5.24 19.97
C GLU A 248 3.12 -4.21 21.10
N ILE A 249 2.69 -2.98 20.77
CA ILE A 249 2.51 -1.88 21.73
C ILE A 249 1.39 -2.23 22.72
N GLY A 250 0.27 -2.78 22.25
CA GLY A 250 -0.82 -3.17 23.15
C GLY A 250 -0.51 -4.38 24.03
N LYS A 251 0.35 -5.30 23.56
CA LYS A 251 0.79 -6.47 24.35
C LYS A 251 1.84 -6.15 25.39
N ASN A 252 2.81 -5.29 25.04
CA ASN A 252 3.97 -4.98 25.89
C ASN A 252 4.22 -3.46 25.97
N PRO A 253 3.26 -2.65 26.46
CA PRO A 253 3.38 -1.19 26.44
C PRO A 253 4.62 -0.69 27.20
N GLU A 254 5.02 -1.37 28.26
CA GLU A 254 6.19 -1.04 29.09
C GLU A 254 7.54 -1.10 28.33
N LYS A 255 7.59 -1.79 27.18
CA LYS A 255 8.78 -1.82 26.32
C LYS A 255 8.88 -0.59 25.42
N PHE A 256 7.76 0.07 25.18
CA PHE A 256 7.64 1.19 24.24
C PHE A 256 7.48 2.53 24.97
N LEU A 257 6.89 2.54 26.15
CA LEU A 257 6.55 3.74 26.90
C LEU A 257 7.13 3.66 28.31
N ASP A 258 7.82 4.72 28.72
CA ASP A 258 8.32 4.86 30.09
C ASP A 258 7.17 5.19 31.05
N ARG A 259 7.46 5.11 32.36
CA ARG A 259 6.48 5.51 33.37
C ARG A 259 6.05 6.97 33.13
N CYS A 260 4.74 7.21 33.20
CA CYS A 260 4.08 8.49 32.92
C CYS A 260 3.98 8.89 31.44
N GLN A 261 4.56 8.13 30.50
CA GLN A 261 4.35 8.32 29.07
C GLN A 261 3.12 7.56 28.59
N TRP A 262 2.38 8.15 27.64
CA TRP A 262 1.15 7.56 27.14
C TRP A 262 0.87 7.94 25.69
N ILE A 263 0.00 7.17 25.04
CA ILE A 263 -0.56 7.48 23.71
C ILE A 263 -2.04 7.81 23.80
N GLY A 264 -2.50 8.74 22.97
CA GLY A 264 -3.89 9.14 22.92
C GLY A 264 -4.69 8.28 21.92
N GLY A 265 -5.80 7.69 22.36
CA GLY A 265 -6.68 6.89 21.50
C GLY A 265 -8.13 7.38 21.49
N ASP A 266 -8.93 6.91 20.54
CA ASP A 266 -10.39 7.08 20.57
C ASP A 266 -11.02 6.39 21.81
N SER A 267 -12.23 6.82 22.17
CA SER A 267 -13.15 6.22 23.13
C SER A 267 -13.44 4.73 22.94
N ALA A 268 -13.14 4.18 21.76
CA ALA A 268 -13.21 2.75 21.46
C ALA A 268 -12.10 1.95 22.15
N TYR A 269 -10.95 2.57 22.46
CA TYR A 269 -9.83 1.94 23.14
C TYR A 269 -10.06 1.89 24.66
N LYS A 270 -9.33 1.00 25.34
CA LYS A 270 -9.37 0.90 26.81
C LYS A 270 -8.44 1.94 27.42
N ASN A 271 -8.96 2.73 28.36
CA ASN A 271 -8.16 3.64 29.16
C ASN A 271 -7.22 2.84 30.10
N THR A 272 -5.93 3.13 30.06
CA THR A 272 -4.88 2.48 30.87
C THR A 272 -3.78 3.49 31.20
N ASP A 273 -2.79 3.11 32.02
CA ASP A 273 -1.67 4.01 32.36
C ASP A 273 -0.84 4.45 31.14
N TYR A 274 -0.90 3.69 30.05
CA TYR A 274 -0.17 3.94 28.80
C TYR A 274 -1.08 4.40 27.65
N MET A 275 -2.41 4.44 27.85
CA MET A 275 -3.40 4.83 26.84
C MET A 275 -4.46 5.74 27.46
N ILE A 276 -4.52 6.99 27.02
CA ILE A 276 -5.56 7.93 27.45
C ILE A 276 -6.64 8.04 26.38
N THR A 277 -7.89 7.96 26.82
CA THR A 277 -9.07 8.08 25.95
C THR A 277 -10.05 9.14 26.46
N PRO A 278 -10.89 9.73 25.60
CA PRO A 278 -11.94 10.67 26.02
C PRO A 278 -12.87 10.08 27.08
N PHE A 279 -13.38 10.94 27.96
CA PHE A 279 -14.40 10.54 28.93
C PHE A 279 -15.68 10.10 28.22
N LYS A 280 -16.19 8.93 28.60
CA LYS A 280 -17.52 8.47 28.18
C LYS A 280 -18.61 9.30 28.86
N ASN A 281 -19.79 9.40 28.24
CA ASN A 281 -20.92 10.17 28.76
C ASN A 281 -21.36 9.72 30.16
N ASN A 282 -21.15 8.44 30.51
CA ASN A 282 -21.49 7.83 31.79
C ASN A 282 -20.33 7.75 32.78
N ALA A 283 -19.21 8.46 32.56
CA ALA A 283 -18.12 8.47 33.52
C ALA A 283 -18.60 8.97 34.90
N SER A 284 -17.98 8.53 35.99
CA SER A 284 -18.23 9.02 37.35
C SER A 284 -17.20 10.05 37.81
N THR A 285 -16.02 10.08 37.16
CA THR A 285 -14.88 10.94 37.52
C THR A 285 -15.01 12.37 37.00
N GLY A 286 -14.86 13.37 37.87
CA GLY A 286 -14.91 14.79 37.49
C GLY A 286 -16.31 15.30 37.18
N THR A 287 -16.47 16.62 37.04
CA THR A 287 -17.74 17.25 36.68
C THR A 287 -18.04 17.14 35.18
N THR A 288 -19.31 17.24 34.80
CA THR A 288 -19.73 17.24 33.39
C THR A 288 -19.03 18.32 32.56
N VAL A 289 -18.76 19.49 33.16
CA VAL A 289 -18.10 20.62 32.48
C VAL A 289 -16.63 20.30 32.21
N GLU A 290 -15.91 19.75 33.18
CA GLU A 290 -14.50 19.37 33.04
C GLU A 290 -14.32 18.28 31.98
N ARG A 291 -15.20 17.25 31.98
CA ARG A 291 -15.17 16.18 30.98
C ARG A 291 -15.39 16.71 29.58
N ARG A 292 -16.36 17.62 29.38
CA ARG A 292 -16.60 18.25 28.09
C ARG A 292 -15.42 19.10 27.64
N ARG A 293 -14.79 19.84 28.57
CA ARG A 293 -13.60 20.64 28.28
C ARG A 293 -12.43 19.76 27.85
N PHE A 294 -12.15 18.69 28.58
CA PHE A 294 -11.13 17.71 28.23
C PHE A 294 -11.43 17.04 26.89
N ASN A 295 -12.63 16.52 26.66
CA ASN A 295 -12.99 15.85 25.41
C ASN A 295 -12.89 16.81 24.21
N LYS A 296 -13.32 18.06 24.36
CA LYS A 296 -13.17 19.09 23.33
C LYS A 296 -11.69 19.33 23.02
N TYR A 297 -10.87 19.45 24.05
CA TYR A 297 -9.43 19.63 23.90
C TYR A 297 -8.76 18.42 23.21
N PHE A 298 -9.04 17.22 23.70
CA PHE A 298 -8.51 15.95 23.19
C PHE A 298 -8.94 15.66 21.73
N SER A 299 -10.16 16.06 21.35
CA SER A 299 -10.64 15.91 19.97
C SER A 299 -9.77 16.64 18.93
N GLY A 300 -9.14 17.77 19.29
CA GLY A 300 -8.24 18.49 18.38
C GLY A 300 -7.02 17.66 17.97
N PHE A 301 -6.59 16.73 18.82
CA PHE A 301 -5.44 15.86 18.52
C PHE A 301 -5.83 14.63 17.73
N ARG A 302 -7.05 14.11 17.91
CA ARG A 302 -7.61 13.10 17.01
C ARG A 302 -7.66 13.60 15.56
N VAL A 303 -8.03 14.87 15.37
CA VAL A 303 -8.01 15.49 14.04
C VAL A 303 -6.60 15.41 13.43
N LYS A 304 -5.51 15.44 14.21
CA LYS A 304 -4.14 15.33 13.65
C LYS A 304 -3.88 13.99 12.97
N ILE A 305 -4.25 12.87 13.62
CA ILE A 305 -4.06 11.53 13.03
C ILE A 305 -5.05 11.27 11.89
N GLU A 306 -6.30 11.72 12.01
CA GLU A 306 -7.28 11.65 10.92
C GLU A 306 -6.80 12.46 9.70
N CYS A 307 -6.24 13.66 9.90
CA CYS A 307 -5.61 14.45 8.85
C CYS A 307 -4.39 13.75 8.26
N CYS A 308 -3.57 13.07 9.07
CA CYS A 308 -2.43 12.29 8.57
C CYS A 308 -2.90 11.18 7.61
N PHE A 309 -3.90 10.39 8.00
CA PHE A 309 -4.52 9.41 7.11
C PHE A 309 -5.14 10.04 5.85
N GLY A 310 -5.74 11.22 5.98
CA GLY A 310 -6.24 12.01 4.85
C GLY A 310 -5.13 12.33 3.85
N ILE A 311 -4.00 12.88 4.31
CA ILE A 311 -2.85 13.20 3.46
C ILE A 311 -2.29 11.95 2.78
N ILE A 312 -2.14 10.84 3.51
CA ILE A 312 -1.68 9.56 2.96
C ILE A 312 -2.62 9.10 1.84
N LYS A 313 -3.94 9.15 2.05
CA LYS A 313 -4.93 8.73 1.05
C LYS A 313 -5.03 9.68 -0.14
N GLU A 314 -4.79 10.98 0.04
CA GLU A 314 -4.75 11.95 -1.06
C GLU A 314 -3.46 11.82 -1.89
N THR A 315 -2.34 11.49 -1.25
CA THR A 315 -1.06 11.24 -1.93
C THR A 315 -1.10 9.90 -2.67
N PHE A 316 -1.62 8.87 -2.02
CA PHE A 316 -1.74 7.52 -2.55
C PHE A 316 -3.20 7.15 -2.77
N GLY A 317 -3.75 7.61 -3.91
CA GLY A 317 -5.16 7.38 -4.28
C GLY A 317 -5.58 5.91 -4.21
N SER A 318 -4.66 4.97 -4.46
CA SER A 318 -4.93 3.52 -4.35
C SER A 318 -5.43 3.06 -2.97
N LEU A 319 -5.22 3.86 -1.91
CA LEU A 319 -5.70 3.59 -0.54
C LEU A 319 -7.14 4.06 -0.29
N LYS A 320 -7.73 4.85 -1.20
CA LYS A 320 -9.14 5.27 -1.10
C LYS A 320 -10.07 4.12 -1.47
N GLU A 321 -9.75 3.45 -2.57
CA GLU A 321 -10.46 2.29 -3.09
C GLU A 321 -9.49 1.36 -3.80
N TRP A 322 -9.31 0.17 -3.21
CA TRP A 322 -8.38 -0.83 -3.66
C TRP A 322 -9.02 -1.73 -4.74
N ARG A 323 -8.41 -1.75 -5.93
CA ARG A 323 -8.97 -2.42 -7.12
C ARG A 323 -8.30 -3.75 -7.49
N ILE A 324 -7.33 -4.20 -6.71
CA ILE A 324 -6.71 -5.50 -6.95
C ILE A 324 -7.52 -6.55 -6.18
N ARG A 325 -8.22 -7.42 -6.91
CA ARG A 325 -9.01 -8.50 -6.32
C ARG A 325 -8.17 -9.31 -5.33
N VAL A 326 -8.68 -9.45 -4.11
CA VAL A 326 -8.05 -10.27 -3.07
C VAL A 326 -8.33 -11.74 -3.39
N ASP A 327 -7.31 -12.46 -3.83
CA ASP A 327 -7.37 -13.88 -4.19
C ASP A 327 -6.77 -14.82 -3.13
N ARG A 328 -7.01 -16.13 -3.33
CA ARG A 328 -6.62 -17.25 -2.44
C ARG A 328 -5.14 -17.33 -2.08
N SER A 329 -4.24 -16.83 -2.92
CA SER A 329 -2.82 -17.20 -2.79
C SER A 329 -1.97 -16.09 -2.19
N ASN A 330 -2.22 -14.83 -2.55
CA ASN A 330 -1.35 -13.72 -2.16
C ASN A 330 -2.03 -12.35 -2.11
N GLY A 331 -3.33 -12.24 -2.43
CA GLY A 331 -4.01 -10.94 -2.52
C GLY A 331 -3.96 -10.14 -1.21
N HIS A 332 -4.21 -10.79 -0.08
CA HIS A 332 -4.19 -10.15 1.23
C HIS A 332 -2.78 -9.67 1.61
N THR A 333 -1.77 -10.53 1.42
CA THR A 333 -0.36 -10.19 1.69
C THR A 333 0.13 -9.05 0.81
N LEU A 334 -0.30 -9.02 -0.46
CA LEU A 334 0.03 -7.93 -1.38
C LEU A 334 -0.63 -6.62 -0.93
N ALA A 335 -1.90 -6.65 -0.52
CA ALA A 335 -2.59 -5.47 0.00
C ALA A 335 -1.88 -4.93 1.25
N CYS A 336 -1.50 -5.81 2.19
CA CYS A 336 -0.73 -5.40 3.38
C CYS A 336 0.62 -4.80 3.01
N SER A 337 1.35 -5.44 2.09
CA SER A 337 2.65 -4.95 1.59
C SER A 337 2.53 -3.58 0.93
N TRP A 338 1.44 -3.34 0.22
CA TRP A 338 1.18 -2.08 -0.45
C TRP A 338 0.81 -0.97 0.52
N ILE A 339 -0.05 -1.24 1.50
CA ILE A 339 -0.38 -0.28 2.58
C ILE A 339 0.90 0.11 3.32
N ARG A 340 1.71 -0.87 3.73
CA ARG A 340 3.01 -0.63 4.38
C ARG A 340 3.94 0.21 3.50
N GLY A 341 4.06 -0.15 2.21
CA GLY A 341 4.87 0.59 1.25
C GLY A 341 4.44 2.05 1.10
N CYS A 342 3.14 2.33 1.01
CA CYS A 342 2.63 3.70 0.97
C CYS A 342 2.97 4.51 2.24
N ILE A 343 2.94 3.87 3.41
CA ILE A 343 3.26 4.55 4.68
C ILE A 343 4.76 4.82 4.80
N ILE A 344 5.61 3.88 4.38
CA ILE A 344 7.06 4.09 4.32
C ILE A 344 7.38 5.27 3.41
N LEU A 345 6.80 5.29 2.21
CA LEU A 345 6.96 6.41 1.28
C LEU A 345 6.42 7.72 1.86
N TYR A 346 5.30 7.70 2.58
CA TYR A 346 4.79 8.90 3.25
C TYR A 346 5.80 9.48 4.25
N ASN A 347 6.40 8.65 5.10
CA ASN A 347 7.41 9.12 6.06
C ASN A 347 8.64 9.69 5.35
N ILE A 348 9.13 9.03 4.28
CA ILE A 348 10.24 9.55 3.43
C ILE A 348 9.91 10.94 2.88
N LEU A 349 8.70 11.11 2.33
CA LEU A 349 8.25 12.39 1.76
C LEU A 349 8.04 13.47 2.82
N LYS A 350 7.65 13.07 4.03
CA LYS A 350 7.42 14.00 5.12
C LYS A 350 8.74 14.55 5.65
N ASP A 351 9.75 13.70 5.76
CA ASP A 351 11.10 14.03 6.18
C ASP A 351 11.79 14.95 5.17
N SER A 352 11.75 14.61 3.87
CA SER A 352 12.32 15.45 2.81
C SER A 352 11.69 16.84 2.73
N PHE A 353 10.40 16.96 3.03
CA PHE A 353 9.71 18.24 3.09
C PHE A 353 10.19 19.09 4.28
N THR A 354 10.36 18.48 5.46
CA THR A 354 10.85 19.18 6.64
C THR A 354 12.27 19.71 6.43
N GLU A 355 13.19 18.91 5.85
CA GLU A 355 14.54 19.40 5.49
C GLU A 355 14.49 20.60 4.54
N SER A 356 13.54 20.61 3.60
CA SER A 356 13.41 21.71 2.63
C SER A 356 12.90 23.01 3.26
N GLU A 357 12.09 22.94 4.32
CA GLU A 357 11.64 24.12 5.07
C GLU A 357 12.77 24.68 5.93
N GLU A 358 13.57 23.83 6.59
CA GLU A 358 14.72 24.25 7.41
C GLU A 358 15.80 24.95 6.58
N ILE A 359 16.15 24.41 5.40
CA ILE A 359 17.11 25.04 4.47
C ILE A 359 16.61 26.41 3.98
N ASN A 360 15.31 26.57 3.74
CA ASN A 360 14.76 27.85 3.29
C ASN A 360 14.76 28.91 4.41
N ILE A 361 14.66 28.51 5.67
CA ILE A 361 14.74 29.43 6.82
C ILE A 361 16.19 29.91 7.02
N GLU A 362 17.18 29.03 6.86
CA GLU A 362 18.60 29.42 6.99
C GLU A 362 19.11 30.34 5.86
N VAL A 363 18.50 30.27 4.67
CA VAL A 363 18.89 31.11 3.52
C VAL A 363 18.25 32.51 3.58
N ASP A 364 17.15 32.70 4.30
CA ASP A 364 16.47 34.00 4.43
C ASP A 364 17.05 34.89 5.56
N ASP A 365 18.01 34.35 6.35
CA ASP A 365 18.79 35.10 7.34
C ASP A 365 20.01 35.81 6.69
N ASP A 366 19.80 36.50 5.56
CA ASP A 366 20.81 37.38 4.95
C ASP A 366 21.01 38.63 5.86
N PRO A 367 22.22 38.86 6.43
CA PRO A 367 22.49 39.96 7.36
C PRO A 367 22.36 41.35 6.72
N ARG A 368 22.02 41.47 5.43
CA ARG A 368 21.89 42.75 4.71
C ARG A 368 20.57 43.51 4.91
N ARG A 369 19.70 43.09 5.84
CA ARG A 369 18.46 43.82 6.20
C ARG A 369 18.51 44.64 7.50
N LYS A 370 19.69 44.80 8.11
CA LYS A 370 19.91 45.80 9.17
C LYS A 370 21.01 46.78 8.74
N SER A 371 20.61 47.79 7.96
CA SER A 371 21.35 49.05 7.83
C SER A 371 20.35 50.20 7.68
#